data_AF-A0A447RGZ9-F1
#
_entry.id   AF-A0A447RGZ9-F1
#
_cell.length_a   1.000
_cell.length_b   1.000
_cell.length_c   1.000
_cell.angle_alpha   90.00
_cell.angle_beta   90.00
_cell.angle_gamma   90.00
#
_symmetry.space_group_name_H-M   'P 1'
#
loop_
_entity.id
_entity.type
_entity.pdbx_description
1 polymer ?
#
loop_
_entity_poly.entity_id
_entity_poly.type
_entity_poly.pdbx_seq_one_letter_code
_entity_poly.pdbx_strand_id
1 'polypeptide(L)'
;MKKILIIVPDGGMLFESAGIADILMQANRLHPEGAREICYQVKLATTQPHQVIHGQSGLNLLADHRLHEIDPREPLRYHHDYRQRSKPAGGDGSG
;
A
#
# COMPACT_ATOMS: atom_id res chain seq x y z
N MET A 1 -9.08 -5.38 -7.77
CA MET A 1 -8.14 -5.00 -6.69
C MET A 1 -8.74 -5.19 -5.30
N LYS A 2 -8.17 -6.09 -4.49
CA LYS A 2 -8.48 -6.31 -3.07
C LYS A 2 -7.58 -5.44 -2.20
N LYS A 3 -8.14 -4.84 -1.15
CA LYS A 3 -7.41 -3.98 -0.22
C LYS A 3 -7.27 -4.70 1.12
N ILE A 4 -6.05 -4.80 1.61
CA ILE A 4 -5.70 -5.53 2.81
C ILE A 4 -5.01 -4.56 3.76
N LEU A 5 -5.57 -4.41 4.96
CA LEU A 5 -4.96 -3.68 6.05
C LEU A 5 -4.27 -4.67 6.98
N ILE A 6 -2.98 -4.51 7.19
CA ILE A 6 -2.22 -5.23 8.21
C ILE A 6 -2.03 -4.29 9.39
N ILE A 7 -2.58 -4.64 10.55
CA ILE A 7 -2.43 -3.86 11.78
C ILE A 7 -1.31 -4.49 12.61
N VAL A 8 -0.29 -3.70 12.93
CA VAL A 8 0.86 -4.12 13.72
C VAL A 8 0.87 -3.38 15.05
N PRO A 9 0.68 -4.07 16.18
CA PRO A 9 0.78 -3.45 17.49
C PRO A 9 2.24 -3.16 17.87
N ASP A 10 2.44 -2.37 18.92
CA ASP A 10 3.76 -2.13 19.48
C ASP A 10 4.37 -3.38 20.12
N GLY A 11 5.70 -3.49 20.02
CA GLY A 11 6.40 -4.74 20.32
C GLY A 11 5.89 -5.93 19.50
N GLY A 12 5.16 -5.66 18.40
CA GLY A 12 4.57 -6.66 17.53
C GLY A 12 5.62 -7.42 16.74
N MET A 13 5.23 -8.59 16.23
CA MET A 13 6.11 -9.43 15.44
C MET A 13 6.14 -8.90 13.99
N LEU A 14 7.22 -8.16 13.67
CA LEU A 14 7.35 -7.45 12.39
C LEU A 14 7.57 -8.41 11.22
N PHE A 15 8.21 -9.56 11.45
CA PHE A 15 8.55 -10.52 10.40
C PHE A 15 7.32 -11.19 9.80
N GLU A 16 6.29 -11.43 10.60
CA GLU A 16 5.02 -12.03 10.22
C GLU A 16 4.23 -11.04 9.36
N SER A 17 4.18 -9.79 9.81
CA SER A 17 3.53 -8.71 9.07
C SER A 17 4.23 -8.44 7.73
N ALA A 18 5.56 -8.39 7.74
CA ALA A 18 6.38 -8.24 6.54
C ALA A 18 6.24 -9.45 5.61
N GLY A 19 6.21 -10.67 6.15
CA GLY A 19 6.06 -11.91 5.39
C GLY A 19 4.70 -11.98 4.67
N ILE A 20 3.61 -11.63 5.36
CA ILE A 20 2.28 -11.56 4.74
C ILE A 20 2.26 -10.51 3.61
N ALA A 21 2.81 -9.32 3.87
CA ALA A 21 2.89 -8.26 2.86
C ALA A 21 3.69 -8.72 1.63
N ASP A 22 4.84 -9.37 1.84
CA ASP A 22 5.70 -9.88 0.78
C ASP A 22 5.01 -10.96 -0.05
N ILE A 23 4.31 -11.91 0.58
CA ILE A 23 3.52 -12.94 -0.14
C ILE A 23 2.49 -12.29 -1.08
N LEU A 24 1.76 -11.28 -0.61
CA LEU A 24 0.75 -10.59 -1.41
C LEU A 24 1.36 -9.77 -2.55
N MET A 25 2.53 -9.17 -2.30
CA MET A 25 3.31 -8.48 -3.34
C MET A 25 3.87 -9.45 -4.37
N GLN A 26 4.37 -10.62 -3.96
CA GLN A 26 4.80 -11.68 -4.86
C GLN A 26 3.64 -12.23 -5.69
N ALA A 27 2.45 -12.40 -5.08
CA ALA A 27 1.26 -12.83 -5.80
C ALA A 27 0.85 -11.84 -6.91
N ASN A 28 1.02 -10.54 -6.69
CA ASN A 28 0.85 -9.55 -7.76
C ASN A 28 1.85 -9.72 -8.91
N ARG A 29 3.10 -10.11 -8.61
CA ARG A 29 4.17 -10.30 -9.62
C ARG A 29 3.98 -11.58 -10.42
N LEU A 30 3.54 -12.65 -9.76
CA LEU A 30 3.30 -13.96 -10.37
C LEU A 30 1.98 -14.03 -11.14
N HIS A 31 1.17 -12.98 -11.08
CA HIS A 31 -0.09 -12.93 -11.80
C HIS A 31 0.17 -13.02 -13.33
N PRO A 32 -0.54 -13.89 -14.07
CA PRO A 32 -0.23 -14.19 -15.46
C PRO A 32 -0.16 -12.96 -16.36
N GLU A 33 0.79 -12.98 -17.30
CA GLU A 33 1.01 -11.92 -18.28
C GLU A 33 -0.29 -11.63 -19.04
N GLY A 34 -0.80 -10.40 -18.87
CA GLY A 34 -2.07 -9.96 -19.44
C GLY A 34 -3.06 -9.38 -18.42
N ALA A 35 -2.86 -9.64 -17.13
CA ALA A 35 -3.61 -8.96 -16.10
C ALA A 35 -3.10 -7.53 -15.93
N ARG A 36 -3.85 -6.57 -16.45
CA ARG A 36 -3.52 -5.15 -16.42
C ARG A 36 -3.64 -4.52 -15.03
N GLU A 37 -4.10 -5.25 -14.02
CA GLU A 37 -4.43 -4.70 -12.71
C GLU A 37 -3.77 -5.44 -11.56
N ILE A 38 -3.24 -4.66 -10.61
CA ILE A 38 -2.77 -5.13 -9.32
C ILE A 38 -3.93 -5.77 -8.56
N CYS A 39 -3.76 -7.03 -8.16
CA CYS A 39 -4.80 -7.79 -7.47
C CYS A 39 -4.86 -7.45 -5.98
N TYR A 40 -3.73 -7.19 -5.34
CA TYR A 40 -3.62 -6.93 -3.90
C TYR A 40 -2.96 -5.58 -3.63
N GLN A 41 -3.66 -4.71 -2.91
CA GLN A 41 -3.11 -3.51 -2.32
C GLN A 41 -2.98 -3.74 -0.81
N VAL A 42 -1.75 -3.67 -0.31
CA VAL A 42 -1.46 -3.84 1.12
C VAL A 42 -1.18 -2.48 1.74
N LYS A 43 -1.76 -2.22 2.91
CA LYS A 43 -1.49 -1.06 3.75
C LYS A 43 -1.14 -1.50 5.15
N LEU A 44 -0.15 -0.87 5.76
CA LEU A 44 0.25 -1.11 7.15
C LEU A 44 -0.34 -0.03 8.05
N ALA A 45 -0.97 -0.44 9.15
CA ALA A 45 -1.37 0.47 10.22
C ALA A 45 -0.72 0.08 11.54
N THR A 46 -0.39 1.08 12.34
CA THR A 46 0.09 0.88 13.70
C THR A 46 -0.96 1.30 14.73
N THR A 47 -1.01 0.59 15.86
CA THR A 47 -1.79 1.04 17.03
C THR A 47 -1.09 2.14 17.82
N GLN A 48 0.16 2.48 17.47
CA GLN A 48 0.94 3.51 18.13
C GLN A 48 0.51 4.93 17.75
N PRO A 49 0.77 5.93 18.63
CA PRO A 49 0.49 7.33 18.33
C PRO A 49 1.46 7.91 17.27
N HIS A 50 2.57 7.23 17.00
CA HIS A 50 3.57 7.53 15.97
C HIS A 50 3.50 6.46 14.87
N GLN A 51 3.92 6.78 13.65
CA GLN A 51 3.92 5.82 12.53
C GLN A 51 5.02 4.76 12.62
N VAL A 52 6.02 4.95 13.49
CA VAL A 52 7.11 4.00 13.66
C VAL A 52 6.69 2.90 14.63
N ILE A 53 6.83 1.64 14.21
CA ILE A 53 6.63 0.45 15.03
C ILE A 53 8.01 -0.09 15.40
N HIS A 54 8.25 -0.26 16.69
CA HIS A 54 9.47 -0.87 17.21
C HIS A 54 9.26 -2.38 17.38
N GLY A 55 10.01 -3.17 16.63
CA GLY A 55 9.95 -4.63 16.69
C GLY A 55 10.85 -5.20 17.78
N GLN A 56 10.46 -6.35 18.32
CA GLN A 56 11.28 -7.07 19.31
C GLN A 56 12.64 -7.54 18.74
N SER A 57 12.76 -7.64 17.42
CA SER A 57 14.01 -7.97 16.73
C SER A 57 15.00 -6.81 16.64
N GLY A 58 14.66 -5.61 17.14
CA GLY A 58 15.47 -4.41 16.96
C GLY A 58 15.30 -3.72 15.61
N LEU A 59 14.41 -4.24 14.75
CA LEU A 59 14.01 -3.59 13.51
C LEU A 59 12.87 -2.61 13.76
N ASN A 60 12.80 -1.56 12.94
CA ASN A 60 11.72 -0.59 12.95
C ASN A 60 10.99 -0.63 11.61
N LEU A 61 9.66 -0.53 11.63
CA LEU A 61 8.84 -0.40 10.43
C LEU A 61 8.09 0.93 10.48
N LEU A 62 7.93 1.55 9.30
CA LEU A 62 7.09 2.73 9.13
C LEU A 62 5.73 2.30 8.59
N ALA A 63 4.67 2.54 9.36
CA ALA A 63 3.30 2.29 8.93
C ALA A 63 2.81 3.37 7.97
N ASP A 64 1.97 3.00 7.00
CA ASP A 64 1.27 3.95 6.14
C ASP A 64 0.34 4.87 6.94
N HIS A 65 -0.29 4.31 7.98
CA HIS A 65 -1.31 4.96 8.78
C HIS A 65 -1.17 4.63 10.26
N ARG A 66 -1.68 5.52 11.12
CA ARG A 66 -2.03 5.19 12.50
C ARG A 66 -3.47 4.69 12.52
N LEU A 67 -3.77 3.70 13.36
CA LEU A 67 -5.07 3.02 13.32
C LEU A 67 -6.24 3.99 13.51
N HIS A 68 -6.09 5.02 14.36
CA HIS A 68 -7.11 6.04 14.60
C HIS A 68 -7.39 6.99 13.42
N GLU A 69 -6.55 6.96 12.37
CA GLU A 69 -6.75 7.72 11.13
C GLU A 69 -7.63 6.95 10.14
N ILE A 70 -7.91 5.67 10.42
CA ILE A 70 -8.67 4.79 9.55
C ILE A 70 -10.09 4.70 10.07
N ASP A 71 -11.07 5.08 9.25
CA ASP A 71 -12.46 4.74 9.51
C ASP A 71 -12.69 3.27 9.10
N PRO A 72 -12.98 2.35 10.05
CA PRO A 72 -13.19 0.94 9.73
C PRO A 72 -14.48 0.69 8.93
N ARG A 73 -15.38 1.67 8.83
CA ARG A 73 -16.63 1.59 8.07
C ARG A 73 -16.45 2.07 6.63
N GLU A 74 -15.40 2.83 6.36
CA GLU A 74 -15.07 3.21 5.00
C GLU A 74 -14.23 2.10 4.34
N PRO A 75 -14.58 1.68 3.10
CA PRO A 75 -13.67 0.86 2.32
C PRO A 75 -12.40 1.69 2.08
N LEU A 76 -11.23 1.22 2.55
CA LEU A 76 -9.92 1.86 2.39
C LEU A 76 -9.85 2.64 1.06
N ARG A 77 -10.06 3.96 1.05
CA ARG A 77 -10.28 4.67 -0.22
C ARG A 77 -8.97 4.74 -1.01
N TYR A 78 -9.08 4.70 -2.33
CA TYR A 78 -7.93 4.82 -3.23
C TYR A 78 -7.59 6.30 -3.37
N HIS A 79 -6.35 6.71 -3.05
CA HIS A 79 -5.85 8.02 -3.49
C HIS A 79 -5.30 7.84 -4.91
N HIS A 80 -6.09 8.21 -5.91
CA HIS A 80 -5.63 8.23 -7.30
C HIS A 80 -4.86 9.53 -7.53
N ASP A 81 -3.55 9.53 -7.26
CA ASP A 81 -2.67 10.54 -7.83
C ASP A 81 -2.44 10.24 -9.32
N TYR A 82 -3.50 10.38 -10.12
CA TYR A 82 -3.32 10.73 -11.53
C TYR A 82 -2.99 12.21 -11.59
N ARG A 83 -1.72 12.55 -11.41
CA ARG A 83 -1.20 13.79 -11.95
C ARG A 83 -1.25 13.63 -13.47
N GLN A 84 -2.38 14.00 -14.05
CA GLN A 84 -2.59 14.13 -15.48
C GLN A 84 -1.49 15.05 -16.02
N ARG A 85 -0.42 14.46 -16.58
CA ARG A 85 0.39 15.16 -17.57
C ARG A 85 -0.45 15.14 -18.85
N SER A 86 -1.32 16.14 -18.97
CA SER A 86 -1.92 16.51 -20.24
C SER A 86 -0.80 16.72 -21.24
N LYS A 87 -0.70 15.82 -22.22
CA LYS A 87 0.04 16.06 -23.46
C LYS A 87 -0.85 17.00 -24.28
N PRO A 88 -0.43 18.22 -24.65
CA PRO A 88 -1.20 18.97 -25.62
C PRO A 88 -1.06 18.26 -26.96
N ALA A 89 -2.20 17.89 -27.53
CA ALA A 89 -2.33 17.57 -28.95
C ALA A 89 -2.25 18.88 -29.74
N GLY A 90 -1.48 18.86 -30.83
CA GLY A 90 -1.38 19.95 -31.79
C GLY A 90 0.02 19.95 -32.40
N GLY A 91 0.20 19.81 -33.70
CA GLY A 91 -0.70 19.62 -34.81
C GLY A 91 0.19 19.54 -36.04
N ASP A 92 -0.15 18.64 -36.96
CA ASP A 92 0.47 18.61 -38.28
C ASP A 92 0.27 19.98 -38.94
N GLY A 93 1.38 20.61 -39.34
CA GLY A 93 1.41 21.86 -40.07
C GLY A 93 2.51 21.77 -41.10
N SER A 94 2.17 21.15 -42.23
CA SER A 94 2.90 21.24 -43.49
C SER A 94 3.07 22.69 -43.92
N GLY A 95 4.30 23.04 -44.28
CA GLY A 95 4.73 24.28 -44.92
C GLY A 95 6.08 24.07 -45.56
#